data_AF-A0A820FV68-F1
#
_entry.id   AF-A0A820FV68-F1
#
_cell.length_a   1.000
_cell.length_b   1.000
_cell.length_c   1.000
_cell.angle_alpha   90.00
_cell.angle_beta   90.00
_cell.angle_gamma   90.00
#
_symmetry.space_group_name_H-M   'P 1'
#
loop_
_entity.id
_entity.type
_entity.pdbx_description
1 polymer ?
#
loop_
_entity_poly.entity_id
_entity_poly.type
_entity_poly.pdbx_seq_one_letter_code
_entity_poly.pdbx_strand_id
1 'polypeptide(L)'
;MDNTTDGYLVKISDFGLAKIRQETSRQTTGNDQQQAVRGTLQWKAPELLKLKKPSTASDIYSLGIVFWELATRCIPYDELDETAIVQCVKVGERLEIPMDVPHNFASIISNSWSHESSERPTSQELIQQIISASSNTIKTTLM
;
A
#
# COMPACT_ATOMS: atom_id res chain seq x y z
N MET A 1 -5.85 -8.36 -38.13
CA MET A 1 -4.76 -8.99 -37.38
C MET A 1 -4.79 -8.36 -36.02
N ASP A 2 -5.18 -9.15 -35.03
CA ASP A 2 -5.28 -8.78 -33.63
C ASP A 2 -3.87 -8.47 -33.09
N ASN A 3 -3.69 -7.26 -32.57
CA ASN A 3 -2.43 -6.77 -32.00
C ASN A 3 -2.45 -6.92 -30.46
N THR A 4 -2.88 -8.07 -29.98
CA THR A 4 -2.81 -8.42 -28.55
C THR A 4 -1.34 -8.55 -28.19
N THR A 5 -0.81 -7.50 -27.58
CA THR A 5 0.44 -7.55 -26.82
C THR A 5 0.29 -8.67 -25.80
N ASP A 6 1.10 -9.72 -25.89
CA ASP A 6 1.24 -10.74 -24.84
C ASP A 6 1.80 -10.05 -23.58
N GLY A 7 0.91 -9.42 -22.82
CA GLY A 7 1.19 -8.70 -21.59
C GLY A 7 0.72 -9.49 -20.38
N TYR A 8 1.44 -9.36 -19.26
CA TYR A 8 0.97 -9.89 -17.99
C TYR A 8 -0.21 -9.06 -17.49
N LEU A 9 -1.39 -9.68 -17.42
CA LEU A 9 -2.59 -9.07 -16.83
C LEU A 9 -2.65 -9.37 -15.33
N VAL A 10 -2.24 -8.41 -14.52
CA VAL A 10 -2.39 -8.48 -13.06
C VAL A 10 -3.78 -7.98 -12.67
N LYS A 11 -4.46 -8.73 -11.79
CA LYS A 11 -5.77 -8.37 -11.23
C LYS A 11 -5.68 -8.36 -9.71
N ILE A 12 -6.25 -7.33 -9.09
CA ILE A 12 -6.40 -7.28 -7.64
C ILE A 12 -7.61 -8.15 -7.25
N SER A 13 -7.44 -8.97 -6.23
CA SER A 13 -8.49 -9.83 -5.67
C SER A 13 -8.66 -9.59 -4.16
N ASP A 14 -9.69 -10.19 -3.57
CA ASP A 14 -9.96 -10.18 -2.12
C ASP A 14 -10.38 -8.82 -1.50
N PHE A 15 -11.21 -8.06 -2.23
CA PHE A 15 -11.89 -6.87 -1.68
C PHE A 15 -13.02 -7.22 -0.67
N GLY A 16 -13.35 -8.50 -0.51
CA GLY A 16 -14.60 -8.99 0.08
C GLY A 16 -14.72 -8.85 1.60
N LEU A 17 -13.60 -8.76 2.32
CA LEU A 17 -13.60 -8.65 3.78
C LEU A 17 -13.61 -7.19 4.29
N ALA A 18 -13.44 -6.21 3.41
CA ALA A 18 -13.40 -4.79 3.77
C ALA A 18 -14.79 -4.19 4.09
N LYS A 19 -15.87 -4.72 3.48
CA LYS A 19 -17.23 -4.16 3.59
C LYS A 19 -18.08 -4.71 4.73
N ILE A 20 -17.87 -5.97 5.15
CA ILE A 20 -18.84 -6.71 5.99
C ILE A 20 -18.95 -6.17 7.44
N ARG A 21 -18.04 -5.30 7.89
CA ARG A 21 -17.99 -4.88 9.31
C ARG A 21 -18.65 -3.55 9.66
N GLN A 22 -19.15 -2.76 8.70
CA GLN A 22 -19.94 -1.57 9.08
C GLN A 22 -21.21 -1.94 9.85
N GLU A 23 -21.76 -3.15 9.65
CA GLU A 23 -22.99 -3.61 10.32
C GLU A 23 -22.72 -4.40 11.61
N THR A 24 -21.56 -5.05 11.76
CA THR A 24 -21.29 -5.94 12.91
C THR A 24 -20.73 -5.23 14.15
N SER A 25 -20.33 -3.96 14.07
CA SER A 25 -19.84 -3.20 15.24
C SER A 25 -20.91 -2.88 16.30
N ARG A 26 -22.16 -3.31 16.13
CA ARG A 26 -23.22 -3.17 17.16
C ARG A 26 -23.40 -4.39 18.06
N GLN A 27 -22.71 -5.51 17.84
CA GLN A 27 -22.91 -6.72 18.64
C GLN A 27 -21.62 -7.53 18.83
N THR A 28 -20.73 -7.09 19.71
CA THR A 28 -19.99 -8.01 20.61
C THR A 28 -19.49 -7.23 21.84
N THR A 29 -20.14 -7.46 22.97
CA THR A 29 -19.62 -7.16 24.31
C THR A 29 -18.70 -8.30 24.73
N GLY A 30 -17.38 -8.10 24.62
CA GLY A 30 -16.39 -9.00 25.22
C GLY A 30 -14.98 -8.74 24.74
N ASN A 31 -14.15 -8.06 25.55
CA ASN A 31 -12.68 -8.06 25.51
C ASN A 31 -11.97 -7.98 24.13
N ASP A 32 -12.57 -7.29 23.15
CA ASP A 32 -12.19 -7.30 21.72
C ASP A 32 -11.11 -6.27 21.32
N GLN A 33 -10.24 -5.82 22.23
CA GLN A 33 -9.12 -4.95 21.82
C GLN A 33 -8.14 -5.67 20.86
N GLN A 34 -8.14 -7.00 20.84
CA GLN A 34 -7.37 -7.81 19.90
C GLN A 34 -8.11 -8.10 18.57
N GLN A 35 -9.44 -7.96 18.49
CA GLN A 35 -10.19 -8.30 17.26
C GLN A 35 -10.20 -7.19 16.20
N ALA A 36 -9.95 -5.93 16.57
CA ALA A 36 -9.83 -4.82 15.62
C ALA A 36 -8.60 -4.94 14.69
N VAL A 37 -7.64 -5.81 15.05
CA VAL A 37 -6.43 -6.11 14.28
C VAL A 37 -6.64 -7.30 13.35
N ARG A 38 -7.80 -7.42 12.71
CA ARG A 38 -7.97 -8.42 11.63
C ARG A 38 -7.56 -7.82 10.28
N GLY A 39 -6.32 -8.13 9.88
CA GLY A 39 -5.60 -7.74 8.67
C GLY A 39 -4.11 -7.60 9.00
N THR A 40 -3.21 -8.07 8.13
CA THR A 40 -1.75 -8.07 8.33
C THR A 40 -1.28 -6.61 8.55
N LEU A 41 -0.86 -6.30 9.79
CA LEU A 41 -0.58 -4.93 10.28
C LEU A 41 0.40 -4.14 9.42
N GLN A 42 1.32 -4.85 8.77
CA GLN A 42 2.43 -4.34 7.99
C GLN A 42 1.97 -3.48 6.80
N TRP A 43 0.77 -3.72 6.26
CA TRP A 43 0.21 -2.95 5.15
C TRP A 43 -0.79 -1.87 5.60
N LYS A 44 -1.09 -1.75 6.91
CA LYS A 44 -2.11 -0.81 7.40
C LYS A 44 -1.58 0.61 7.53
N ALA A 45 -2.36 1.56 7.03
CA ALA A 45 -2.07 2.99 7.15
C ALA A 45 -2.05 3.47 8.61
N PRO A 46 -1.25 4.51 8.96
CA PRO A 46 -1.12 5.03 10.32
C PRO A 46 -2.46 5.40 10.97
N GLU A 47 -3.41 5.93 10.20
CA GLU A 47 -4.74 6.28 10.68
C GLU A 47 -5.59 5.06 11.06
N LEU A 48 -5.42 3.94 10.36
CA LEU A 48 -6.11 2.68 10.68
C LEU A 48 -5.58 2.08 11.99
N LEU A 49 -4.28 2.22 12.24
CA LEU A 49 -3.64 1.83 13.51
C LEU A 49 -4.04 2.74 14.68
N LYS A 50 -4.60 3.91 14.37
CA LYS A 50 -5.24 4.86 15.32
C LYS A 50 -6.77 4.65 15.39
N LEU A 51 -7.28 3.53 14.88
CA LEU A 51 -8.71 3.17 14.87
C LEU A 51 -9.61 4.16 14.11
N LYS A 52 -9.06 4.91 13.15
CA LYS A 52 -9.88 5.73 12.24
C LYS A 52 -10.53 4.85 11.16
N LYS A 53 -11.55 5.39 10.50
CA LYS A 53 -12.28 4.69 9.42
C LYS A 53 -11.38 4.51 8.19
N PRO A 54 -11.50 3.37 7.47
CA PRO A 54 -10.91 3.20 6.16
C PRO A 54 -11.37 4.24 5.14
N SER A 55 -10.48 4.57 4.21
CA SER A 55 -10.69 5.54 3.15
C SER A 55 -9.89 5.14 1.90
N THR A 56 -10.17 5.78 0.76
CA THR A 56 -9.35 5.59 -0.44
C THR A 56 -7.87 5.90 -0.16
N ALA A 57 -7.56 6.90 0.67
CA ALA A 57 -6.18 7.24 1.02
C ALA A 57 -5.50 6.14 1.86
N SER A 58 -6.25 5.41 2.70
CA SER A 58 -5.69 4.26 3.42
C SER A 58 -5.38 3.09 2.47
N ASP A 59 -6.20 2.91 1.43
CA ASP A 59 -5.96 1.88 0.40
C ASP A 59 -4.72 2.22 -0.44
N ILE A 60 -4.51 3.51 -0.76
CA ILE A 60 -3.30 4.00 -1.46
C ILE A 60 -2.04 3.72 -0.62
N TYR A 61 -2.11 3.90 0.70
CA TYR A 61 -1.00 3.55 1.59
C TYR A 61 -0.67 2.06 1.50
N SER A 62 -1.68 1.20 1.64
CA SER A 62 -1.49 -0.26 1.56
C SER A 62 -0.89 -0.67 0.21
N LEU A 63 -1.34 -0.03 -0.88
CA LEU A 63 -0.78 -0.27 -2.22
C LEU A 63 0.68 0.21 -2.33
N GLY A 64 1.06 1.30 -1.66
CA GLY A 64 2.46 1.73 -1.56
C GLY A 64 3.36 0.68 -0.91
N ILE A 65 2.90 0.03 0.14
CA ILE A 65 3.62 -1.09 0.79
C ILE A 65 3.72 -2.29 -0.16
N VAL A 66 2.68 -2.61 -0.93
CA VAL A 66 2.73 -3.66 -1.97
C VAL A 66 3.75 -3.31 -3.07
N PHE A 67 3.82 -2.05 -3.50
CA PHE A 67 4.83 -1.64 -4.48
C PHE A 67 6.24 -1.78 -3.94
N TRP A 68 6.46 -1.46 -2.66
CA TRP A 68 7.73 -1.73 -2.00
C TRP A 68 8.05 -3.22 -1.97
N GLU A 69 7.10 -4.08 -1.60
CA GLU A 69 7.26 -5.53 -1.58
C GLU A 69 7.61 -6.08 -2.99
N LEU A 70 6.99 -5.54 -4.04
CA LEU A 70 7.32 -5.91 -5.42
C LEU A 70 8.74 -5.48 -5.82
N ALA A 71 9.19 -4.31 -5.36
CA ALA A 71 10.51 -3.77 -5.64
C ALA A 71 11.62 -4.56 -4.93
N THR A 72 11.40 -4.92 -3.67
CA THR A 72 12.43 -5.55 -2.81
C THR A 72 12.33 -7.06 -2.77
N ARG A 73 11.16 -7.64 -3.07
CA ARG A 73 10.82 -9.05 -2.87
C ARG A 73 10.92 -9.50 -1.40
N CYS A 74 10.81 -8.55 -0.48
CA CYS A 74 10.88 -8.78 0.96
C CYS A 74 9.52 -8.64 1.63
N ILE A 75 9.35 -9.29 2.79
CA ILE A 75 8.17 -9.09 3.65
C ILE A 75 8.34 -7.73 4.36
N PRO A 76 7.34 -6.84 4.33
CA PRO A 76 7.43 -5.55 5.01
C PRO A 76 7.58 -5.75 6.52
N TYR A 77 8.59 -5.13 7.13
CA TYR A 77 8.85 -5.18 8.57
C TYR A 77 9.03 -6.60 9.16
N ASP A 78 9.56 -7.55 8.39
CA ASP A 78 9.68 -8.98 8.76
C ASP A 78 10.38 -9.22 10.11
N GLU A 79 11.33 -8.36 10.47
CA GLU A 79 12.13 -8.45 11.70
C GLU A 79 11.45 -7.86 12.94
N LEU A 80 10.25 -7.28 12.80
CA LEU A 80 9.54 -6.57 13.88
C LEU A 80 8.30 -7.33 14.34
N ASP A 81 8.06 -7.32 15.65
CA ASP A 81 6.78 -7.77 16.20
C ASP A 81 5.65 -6.76 15.91
N GLU A 82 4.41 -7.20 16.12
CA GLU A 82 3.21 -6.39 15.87
C GLU A 82 3.22 -5.04 16.62
N THR A 83 3.74 -5.02 17.85
CA THR A 83 3.76 -3.81 18.68
C THR A 83 4.78 -2.81 18.14
N ALA A 84 5.96 -3.30 17.76
CA ALA A 84 7.03 -2.52 17.14
C ALA A 84 6.57 -1.95 15.79
N ILE A 85 5.94 -2.75 14.93
CA ILE A 85 5.36 -2.30 13.65
C ILE A 85 4.39 -1.14 13.89
N VAL A 86 3.44 -1.32 14.83
CA VAL A 86 2.45 -0.30 15.13
C VAL A 86 3.11 1.00 15.59
N GLN A 87 4.14 0.90 16.43
CA GLN A 87 4.84 2.07 16.93
C GLN A 87 5.63 2.78 15.83
N CYS A 88 6.44 2.05 15.04
CA CYS A 88 7.21 2.58 13.92
C CYS A 88 6.33 3.34 12.92
N VAL A 89 5.22 2.71 12.49
CA VAL A 89 4.30 3.32 11.53
C VAL A 89 3.62 4.56 12.13
N LYS A 90 3.26 4.53 13.43
CA LYS A 90 2.62 5.66 14.11
C LYS A 90 3.52 6.88 14.28
N VAL A 91 4.83 6.69 14.45
CA VAL A 91 5.79 7.80 14.60
C VAL A 91 6.34 8.30 13.27
N GLY A 92 6.05 7.60 12.17
CA GLY A 92 6.41 8.05 10.83
C GLY A 92 7.60 7.32 10.20
N GLU A 93 8.17 6.30 10.86
CA GLU A 93 9.21 5.47 10.25
C GLU A 93 8.73 4.75 8.99
N ARG A 94 9.63 4.53 8.04
CA ARG A 94 9.35 3.87 6.76
C ARG A 94 10.42 2.84 6.42
N LEU A 95 10.04 1.89 5.57
CA LEU A 95 10.96 0.91 5.02
C LEU A 95 11.95 1.61 4.09
N GLU A 96 13.19 1.14 4.10
CA GLU A 96 14.22 1.62 3.19
C GLU A 96 13.87 1.22 1.75
N ILE A 97 14.01 2.16 0.80
CA ILE A 97 13.90 1.88 -0.62
C ILE A 97 15.33 1.74 -1.17
N PRO A 98 15.74 0.55 -1.64
CA PRO A 98 17.08 0.34 -2.19
C PRO A 98 17.39 1.29 -3.36
N MET A 99 18.67 1.67 -3.49
CA MET A 99 19.13 2.64 -4.50
C MET A 99 19.04 2.14 -5.95
N ASP A 100 18.91 0.83 -6.16
CA ASP A 100 18.72 0.20 -7.47
C ASP A 100 17.24 0.23 -7.94
N VAL A 101 16.30 0.62 -7.06
CA VAL A 101 14.92 0.89 -7.45
C VAL A 101 14.88 2.16 -8.32
N PRO A 102 14.29 2.12 -9.53
CA PRO A 102 14.19 3.28 -10.40
C PRO A 102 13.56 4.48 -9.68
N HIS A 103 14.17 5.67 -9.79
CA HIS A 103 13.79 6.86 -9.01
C HIS A 103 12.29 7.23 -9.15
N ASN A 104 11.74 7.08 -10.36
CA ASN A 104 10.31 7.28 -10.62
C ASN A 104 9.43 6.31 -9.82
N PHE A 105 9.83 5.04 -9.71
CA PHE A 105 9.10 4.05 -8.93
C PHE A 105 9.31 4.23 -7.42
N ALA A 106 10.53 4.56 -6.98
CA ALA A 106 10.82 4.95 -5.61
C ALA A 106 9.94 6.14 -5.16
N SER A 107 9.76 7.14 -6.02
CA SER A 107 8.88 8.29 -5.76
C SER A 107 7.41 7.88 -5.64
N ILE A 108 6.95 6.95 -6.48
CA ILE A 108 5.58 6.41 -6.40
C ILE A 108 5.37 5.69 -5.07
N ILE A 109 6.32 4.83 -4.65
CA ILE A 109 6.28 4.14 -3.35
C ILE A 109 6.23 5.17 -2.23
N SER A 110 7.17 6.13 -2.24
CA SER A 110 7.32 7.10 -1.15
C SER A 110 6.09 8.01 -0.98
N ASN A 111 5.49 8.44 -2.07
CA ASN A 111 4.29 9.30 -2.03
C ASN A 111 3.03 8.51 -1.64
N SER A 112 2.95 7.24 -2.02
CA SER A 112 1.79 6.40 -1.72
C SER A 112 1.66 6.14 -0.22
N TRP A 113 2.78 6.01 0.51
CA TRP A 113 2.79 5.74 1.94
C TRP A 113 3.08 6.97 2.84
N SER A 114 2.83 8.19 2.36
CA SER A 114 2.98 9.43 3.14
C SER A 114 2.25 9.34 4.48
N HIS A 115 2.83 9.93 5.54
CA HIS A 115 2.25 9.83 6.89
C HIS A 115 0.87 10.47 6.93
N GLU A 116 0.76 11.71 6.44
CA GLU A 116 -0.50 12.40 6.33
C GLU A 116 -1.32 11.87 5.15
N SER A 117 -2.57 11.47 5.42
CA SER A 117 -3.44 10.89 4.41
C SER A 117 -3.76 11.85 3.25
N SER A 118 -3.69 13.16 3.48
CA SER A 118 -3.92 14.19 2.47
C SER A 118 -2.74 14.43 1.54
N GLU A 119 -1.55 13.96 1.89
CA GLU A 119 -0.34 14.07 1.06
C GLU A 119 -0.18 12.88 0.10
N ARG A 120 -1.04 11.86 0.24
CA ARG A 120 -1.04 10.70 -0.63
C ARG A 120 -1.76 11.04 -1.94
N PRO A 121 -1.29 10.52 -3.09
CA PRO A 121 -1.97 10.75 -4.35
C PRO A 121 -3.36 10.12 -4.34
N THR A 122 -4.28 10.73 -5.08
CA THR A 122 -5.53 10.07 -5.47
C THR A 122 -5.24 8.87 -6.37
N SER A 123 -6.20 7.97 -6.52
CA SER A 123 -6.07 6.84 -7.44
C SER A 123 -5.80 7.29 -8.87
N GLN A 124 -6.40 8.41 -9.30
CA GLN A 124 -6.20 8.96 -10.64
C GLN A 124 -4.79 9.51 -10.83
N GLU A 125 -4.27 10.26 -9.87
CA GLU A 125 -2.89 10.77 -9.91
C GLU A 125 -1.87 9.62 -9.87
N LEU A 126 -2.12 8.59 -9.05
CA LEU A 126 -1.27 7.41 -8.97
C LEU A 126 -1.19 6.67 -10.31
N ILE A 127 -2.32 6.50 -11.00
CA ILE A 127 -2.36 5.91 -12.35
C ILE A 127 -1.54 6.74 -13.33
N GLN A 128 -1.66 8.07 -13.31
CA GLN A 128 -0.88 8.95 -14.19
C GLN A 128 0.62 8.85 -13.91
N GLN A 129 1.02 8.79 -12.63
CA GLN A 129 2.41 8.57 -12.24
C GLN A 129 2.94 7.22 -12.76
N ILE A 130 2.17 6.14 -12.63
CA ILE A 130 2.56 4.81 -13.13
C ILE A 130 2.71 4.79 -14.65
N ILE A 131 1.77 5.39 -15.40
CA ILE A 131 1.82 5.45 -16.86
C ILE A 131 3.03 6.28 -17.34
N SER A 132 3.26 7.43 -16.73
CA SER A 132 4.40 8.29 -17.07
C SER A 132 5.74 7.61 -16.76
N ALA A 133 5.82 6.91 -15.63
CA ALA A 133 6.98 6.10 -15.26
C ALA A 133 7.26 4.97 -16.26
N SER A 134 6.21 4.30 -16.75
CA SER A 134 6.31 3.19 -17.71
C SER A 134 6.72 3.64 -19.11
N SER A 135 6.33 4.86 -19.51
CA SER A 135 6.60 5.41 -20.84
C SER A 135 8.08 5.79 -21.06
N ASN A 136 8.84 6.00 -19.98
CA ASN A 136 10.27 6.34 -20.05
C ASN A 136 11.17 5.10 -20.21
N THR A 137 10.72 3.92 -19.79
CA THR A 137 11.51 2.68 -19.90
C THR A 137 11.64 2.20 -21.36
N ILE A 138 10.65 2.48 -22.21
CA ILE A 138 10.67 2.04 -23.62
C ILE A 138 11.65 2.88 -24.47
N LYS A 139 11.94 4.13 -24.11
CA LYS A 139 12.87 4.98 -24.88
C LYS A 139 14.34 4.68 -24.63
N THR A 140 14.72 4.19 -23.45
CA THR A 140 16.14 3.95 -23.10
C THR A 140 16.72 2.67 -23.70
N THR A 141 15.89 1.74 -24.21
CA THR A 141 16.37 0.51 -24.85
C THR A 141 16.67 0.70 -26.36
N LEU A 142 16.44 1.89 -26.92
CA LEU A 142 16.65 2.21 -28.34
C LEU A 142 17.71 3.30 -28.59
N MET A 143 18.68 3.44 -27.68
CA MET A 143 19.94 4.18 -27.91
C MET A 143 21.12 3.27 -27.63
#